data_AF-I0UXP4-F1
#
_entry.id   AF-I0UXP4-F1
#
_cell.length_a   1.000
_cell.length_b   1.000
_cell.length_c   1.000
_cell.angle_alpha   90.00
_cell.angle_beta   90.00
_cell.angle_gamma   90.00
#
_symmetry.space_group_name_H-M   'P 1'
#
loop_
_entity.id
_entity.type
_entity.pdbx_description
1 polymer ?
#
loop_
_entity_poly.entity_id
_entity_poly.type
_entity_poly.pdbx_seq_one_letter_code
_entity_poly.pdbx_strand_id
1 'polypeptide(L)'
;MQADGTTWDDPSADQLHDLLADLNLTLRFVVVTRLDLEPVGQHYFQVWLDDDLSYQVEYREGAPERHFQARVPREHEVFAVEPVARVLQGWASERAGWREALPWVRWSPEQ
;
A
#
# COMPACT_ATOMS: atom_id res chain seq x y z
N MET A 1 13.56 -7.66 10.76
CA MET A 1 12.14 -7.65 10.37
C MET A 1 11.94 -8.75 9.37
N GLN A 2 11.27 -9.83 9.74
CA GLN A 2 10.90 -10.88 8.79
C GLN A 2 9.49 -10.53 8.32
N ALA A 3 9.36 -10.06 7.07
CA ALA A 3 8.12 -10.33 6.35
C ALA A 3 7.91 -11.85 6.40
N ASP A 4 6.68 -12.32 6.55
CA ASP A 4 6.35 -13.75 6.62
C ASP A 4 6.87 -14.57 5.41
N GLY A 5 7.41 -13.90 4.37
CA GLY A 5 8.09 -14.54 3.24
C GLY A 5 7.11 -15.10 2.22
N THR A 6 5.81 -15.04 2.51
CA THR A 6 4.77 -15.41 1.57
C THR A 6 4.73 -14.40 0.42
N THR A 7 5.03 -14.90 -0.77
CA THR A 7 4.92 -14.18 -2.05
C THR A 7 3.74 -14.77 -2.80
N TRP A 8 2.81 -13.94 -3.24
CA TRP A 8 1.70 -14.36 -4.08
C TRP A 8 1.84 -13.76 -5.48
N ASP A 9 1.69 -14.61 -6.49
CA ASP A 9 1.51 -14.20 -7.87
C ASP A 9 0.02 -13.97 -8.14
N ASP A 10 -0.33 -12.80 -8.67
CA ASP A 10 -1.70 -12.38 -9.01
C ASP A 10 -2.71 -12.49 -7.83
N PRO A 11 -2.49 -11.76 -6.71
CA PRO A 11 -3.43 -11.78 -5.59
C PRO A 11 -4.77 -11.14 -5.98
N SER A 12 -5.87 -11.82 -5.64
CA SER A 12 -7.21 -11.29 -5.86
C SER A 12 -7.51 -10.11 -4.92
N ALA A 13 -8.54 -9.32 -5.27
CA ALA A 13 -8.95 -8.16 -4.48
C ALA A 13 -9.29 -8.51 -3.02
N ASP A 14 -9.97 -9.65 -2.82
CA ASP A 14 -10.32 -10.17 -1.49
C ASP A 14 -9.07 -10.60 -0.72
N GLN A 15 -8.09 -11.23 -1.37
CA GLN A 15 -6.82 -11.60 -0.74
C GLN A 15 -6.04 -10.36 -0.29
N LEU A 16 -5.98 -9.31 -1.13
CA LEU A 16 -5.35 -8.05 -0.75
C LEU A 16 -6.05 -7.41 0.47
N HIS A 17 -7.38 -7.50 0.53
CA HIS A 17 -8.14 -7.00 1.67
C HIS A 17 -7.82 -7.79 2.95
N ASP A 18 -7.89 -9.12 2.88
CA ASP A 18 -7.61 -10.00 4.02
C ASP A 18 -6.18 -9.79 4.55
N LEU A 19 -5.21 -9.58 3.66
CA LEU A 19 -3.83 -9.30 4.04
C LEU A 19 -3.65 -8.00 4.82
N LEU A 20 -4.35 -6.96 4.37
CA LEU A 20 -4.32 -5.69 5.06
C LEU A 20 -5.07 -5.78 6.40
N ALA A 21 -6.12 -6.60 6.48
CA ALA A 21 -6.86 -6.85 7.71
C ALA A 21 -6.03 -7.67 8.72
N ASP A 22 -5.09 -8.49 8.25
CA ASP A 22 -4.16 -9.26 9.09
C ASP A 22 -2.93 -8.43 9.54
N LEU A 23 -2.75 -7.20 9.05
CA LEU A 23 -1.68 -6.31 9.51
C LEU A 23 -1.76 -6.10 11.03
N ASN A 24 -0.65 -6.38 11.70
CA ASN A 24 -0.52 -6.28 13.14
C ASN A 24 0.94 -5.96 13.53
N LEU A 25 1.24 -5.86 14.82
CA LEU A 25 2.60 -5.50 15.27
C LEU A 25 3.68 -6.55 14.91
N THR A 26 3.27 -7.75 14.50
CA THR A 26 4.14 -8.80 13.93
C THR A 26 4.23 -8.66 12.40
N LEU A 27 3.08 -8.57 11.72
CA LEU A 27 2.99 -8.30 10.29
C LEU A 27 2.80 -6.79 10.06
N ARG A 28 3.89 -6.03 10.15
CA ARG A 28 3.81 -4.56 10.13
C ARG A 28 3.62 -3.96 8.74
N PHE A 29 3.86 -4.71 7.67
CA PHE A 29 3.78 -4.17 6.32
C PHE A 29 3.42 -5.20 5.26
N VAL A 30 2.84 -4.70 4.18
CA VAL A 30 2.56 -5.42 2.93
C VAL A 30 3.16 -4.61 1.79
N VAL A 31 3.88 -5.27 0.89
CA VAL A 31 4.41 -4.66 -0.35
C VAL A 31 3.87 -5.44 -1.53
N VAL A 32 3.23 -4.73 -2.46
CA VAL A 32 2.78 -5.26 -3.74
C VAL A 32 3.61 -4.62 -4.83
N THR A 33 4.25 -5.43 -5.66
CA THR A 33 5.11 -4.97 -6.75
C THR A 33 4.54 -5.43 -8.07
N ARG A 34 4.50 -4.54 -9.06
CA ARG A 34 4.16 -4.91 -10.45
C ARG A 34 5.41 -5.36 -11.17
N LEU A 35 5.40 -6.62 -11.58
CA LEU A 35 6.48 -7.25 -12.34
C LEU A 35 6.26 -7.16 -13.85
N ASP A 36 5.04 -6.80 -14.27
CA ASP A 36 4.64 -6.64 -15.67
C ASP A 36 5.03 -5.27 -16.28
N LEU A 37 5.46 -4.32 -15.43
CA LEU A 37 5.86 -2.97 -15.84
C LEU A 37 7.39 -2.78 -15.76
N GLU A 38 7.96 -2.14 -16.79
CA GLU A 38 9.36 -1.72 -16.78
C GLU A 38 9.53 -0.31 -16.18
N PRO A 39 10.59 -0.06 -15.38
CA PRO A 39 11.58 -1.02 -14.90
C PRO A 39 11.03 -1.90 -13.77
N VAL A 40 11.32 -3.19 -13.81
CA VAL A 40 10.87 -4.15 -12.79
C VAL A 40 11.34 -3.70 -11.40
N GLY A 41 10.43 -3.74 -10.42
CA GLY A 41 10.72 -3.31 -9.05
C GLY A 41 10.71 -1.80 -8.82
N GLN A 42 10.43 -0.99 -9.85
CA GLN A 42 10.23 0.46 -9.71
C GLN A 42 8.75 0.84 -9.58
N HIS A 43 7.85 -0.13 -9.79
CA HIS A 43 6.40 0.02 -9.64
C HIS A 43 5.93 -0.80 -8.45
N TYR A 44 5.80 -0.15 -7.30
CA TYR A 44 5.37 -0.82 -6.08
C TYR A 44 4.38 0.02 -5.31
N PHE A 45 3.65 -0.66 -4.44
CA PHE A 45 2.71 -0.09 -3.51
C PHE A 45 2.94 -0.76 -2.16
N GLN A 46 3.22 0.02 -1.12
CA GLN A 46 3.51 -0.47 0.21
C GLN A 46 2.53 0.14 1.21
N VAL A 47 2.06 -0.71 2.12
CA VAL A 47 1.27 -0.32 3.28
C VAL A 47 2.05 -0.72 4.52
N TRP A 48 2.21 0.21 5.44
CA TRP A 48 2.87 0.04 6.72
C TRP A 48 1.92 0.40 7.85
N LEU A 49 1.85 -0.43 8.87
CA LEU A 49 1.14 -0.17 10.12
C LEU A 49 2.12 0.44 11.13
N ASP A 50 1.86 1.69 11.50
CA ASP A 50 2.65 2.42 12.49
C ASP A 50 2.32 1.96 13.93
N ASP A 51 3.17 2.30 14.90
CA ASP A 51 2.94 1.94 16.31
C ASP A 51 1.71 2.66 16.91
N ASP A 52 1.32 3.82 16.36
CA ASP A 52 0.04 4.50 16.67
C ASP A 52 -1.18 3.83 15.99
N LEU A 53 -0.96 2.70 15.30
CA LEU A 53 -1.96 1.96 14.53
C LEU A 53 -2.52 2.74 13.34
N SER A 54 -1.88 3.85 12.95
CA SER A 54 -2.15 4.54 11.68
C SER A 54 -1.51 3.79 10.51
N TYR A 55 -2.16 3.79 9.35
CA TYR A 55 -1.58 3.22 8.14
C TYR A 55 -0.80 4.28 7.37
N GLN A 56 0.47 4.01 7.10
CA GLN A 56 1.28 4.75 6.15
C GLN A 56 1.26 4.00 4.83
N VAL A 57 0.80 4.66 3.78
CA VAL A 57 0.68 4.09 2.45
C VAL A 57 1.64 4.82 1.53
N GLU A 58 2.43 4.11 0.75
CA GLU A 58 3.31 4.69 -0.26
C GLU A 58 3.21 3.94 -1.58
N TYR A 59 3.42 4.65 -2.67
CA TYR A 59 3.51 4.03 -3.99
C TYR A 59 4.52 4.73 -4.87
N ARG A 60 5.11 3.94 -5.78
CA ARG A 60 6.06 4.41 -6.76
C ARG A 60 5.64 3.97 -8.15
N GLU A 61 5.75 4.89 -9.12
CA GLU A 61 5.39 4.65 -10.52
C GLU A 61 6.61 4.76 -11.44
N GLY A 62 7.52 3.78 -11.36
CA GLY A 62 8.61 3.58 -12.31
C GLY A 62 9.81 4.50 -12.14
N ALA A 63 9.69 5.56 -11.33
CA ALA A 63 10.75 6.54 -11.10
C ALA A 63 10.77 7.03 -9.65
N PRO A 64 11.95 7.39 -9.10
CA PRO A 64 12.06 7.94 -7.75
C PRO A 64 11.32 9.28 -7.61
N GLU A 65 11.22 10.03 -8.71
CA GLU A 65 10.47 11.29 -8.78
C GLU A 65 8.96 11.09 -8.71
N ARG A 66 8.48 9.88 -9.02
CA ARG A 66 7.05 9.51 -8.98
C ARG A 66 6.77 8.63 -7.77
N HIS A 67 7.31 9.05 -6.63
CA HIS A 67 7.08 8.45 -5.35
C HIS A 67 6.14 9.35 -4.55
N PHE A 68 5.08 8.75 -3.99
CA PHE A 68 4.07 9.45 -3.22
C PHE A 68 3.75 8.64 -1.97
N GLN A 69 3.36 9.33 -0.91
CA GLN A 69 2.93 8.75 0.34
C GLN A 69 1.62 9.38 0.82
N ALA A 70 0.84 8.65 1.60
CA ALA A 70 -0.34 9.14 2.28
C ALA A 70 -0.39 8.50 3.68
N ARG A 71 -0.89 9.25 4.66
CA ARG A 71 -1.13 8.74 6.00
C ARG A 71 -2.63 8.64 6.24
N VAL A 72 -3.09 7.46 6.64
CA VAL A 72 -4.46 7.19 7.04
C VAL A 72 -4.48 7.03 8.56
N PRO A 73 -4.98 8.03 9.32
CA PRO A 73 -5.10 7.89 10.76
C PRO A 73 -6.04 6.73 11.08
N ARG A 74 -5.81 6.10 12.24
CA ARG A 74 -6.79 5.17 12.79
C ARG A 74 -7.99 5.97 13.27
N GLU A 75 -8.92 6.26 12.36
CA GLU A 75 -10.22 6.76 12.79
C GLU A 75 -10.94 5.64 13.56
N HIS A 76 -11.75 6.02 14.55
CA HIS A 76 -12.35 5.13 15.56
C HIS A 76 -13.35 4.08 14.99
N GLU A 77 -13.39 3.88 13.67
CA GLU A 77 -14.26 2.92 13.03
C GLU A 77 -13.53 1.63 12.71
N VAL A 78 -14.30 0.55 12.83
CA VAL A 78 -13.94 -0.87 12.71
C VAL A 78 -13.34 -1.23 11.33
N PHE A 79 -13.21 -0.26 10.42
CA PHE A 79 -12.92 -0.44 9.01
C PHE A 79 -11.78 0.45 8.48
N ALA A 80 -10.81 0.84 9.32
CA ALA A 80 -9.66 1.65 8.88
C ALA A 80 -8.87 1.05 7.68
N VAL A 81 -9.02 -0.26 7.45
CA VAL A 81 -8.43 -0.97 6.31
C VAL A 81 -9.19 -0.77 4.99
N GLU A 82 -10.50 -0.51 4.99
CA GLU A 82 -11.31 -0.37 3.77
C GLU A 82 -10.77 0.66 2.77
N PRO A 83 -10.44 1.91 3.18
CA PRO A 83 -9.91 2.89 2.24
C PRO A 83 -8.56 2.45 1.66
N VAL A 84 -7.68 1.86 2.48
CA VAL A 84 -6.37 1.37 2.04
C VAL A 84 -6.51 0.19 1.08
N ALA A 85 -7.39 -0.76 1.38
CA ALA A 85 -7.68 -1.90 0.52
C ALA A 85 -8.26 -1.48 -0.82
N ARG A 86 -9.23 -0.57 -0.83
CA ARG A 86 -9.80 -0.04 -2.08
C ARG A 86 -8.73 0.62 -2.96
N VAL A 87 -7.83 1.38 -2.36
CA VAL A 87 -6.74 2.05 -3.07
C VAL A 87 -5.77 1.03 -3.64
N LEU A 88 -5.32 0.07 -2.83
CA LEU A 88 -4.39 -0.97 -3.25
C LEU A 88 -4.96 -1.83 -4.38
N GLN A 89 -6.23 -2.25 -4.25
CA GLN A 89 -6.95 -2.97 -5.31
C GLN A 89 -7.10 -2.13 -6.57
N GLY A 90 -7.42 -0.84 -6.43
CA GLY A 90 -7.51 0.09 -7.55
C GLY A 90 -6.18 0.25 -8.29
N TRP A 91 -5.08 0.35 -7.55
CA TRP A 91 -3.74 0.40 -8.12
C TRP A 91 -3.36 -0.92 -8.82
N ALA A 92 -3.56 -2.07 -8.17
CA ALA A 92 -3.24 -3.38 -8.71
C ALA A 92 -4.05 -3.71 -9.97
N SER A 93 -5.31 -3.27 -10.04
CA SER A 93 -6.20 -3.46 -11.19
C SER A 93 -6.18 -2.31 -12.22
N GLU A 94 -5.27 -1.34 -12.08
CA GLU A 94 -5.18 -0.15 -12.96
C GLU A 94 -6.47 0.66 -13.09
N ARG A 95 -7.31 0.66 -12.06
CA ARG A 95 -8.57 1.42 -12.05
C ARG A 95 -8.30 2.91 -11.82
N ALA A 96 -9.18 3.77 -12.33
CA ALA A 96 -9.16 5.19 -12.00
C ALA A 96 -9.66 5.45 -10.56
N GLY A 97 -9.28 6.57 -9.96
CA GLY A 97 -9.84 7.07 -8.69
C GLY A 97 -9.06 6.71 -7.41
N TRP A 98 -8.14 5.73 -7.42
CA TRP A 98 -7.33 5.41 -6.23
C TRP A 98 -6.37 6.56 -5.85
N ARG A 99 -5.91 7.33 -6.83
CA ARG A 99 -5.10 8.55 -6.62
C ARG A 99 -5.87 9.70 -5.98
N GLU A 100 -7.19 9.65 -5.97
CA GLU A 100 -8.03 10.69 -5.36
C GLU A 100 -8.64 10.21 -4.02
N ALA A 101 -8.53 8.92 -3.74
CA ALA A 101 -9.09 8.29 -2.55
C ALA A 101 -8.29 8.58 -1.27
N LEU A 102 -7.03 9.01 -1.38
CA LEU A 102 -6.19 9.40 -0.25
C LEU A 102 -5.51 10.76 -0.49
N PRO A 103 -5.18 11.51 0.57
CA PRO A 103 -4.47 12.78 0.46
C PRO A 103 -2.98 12.54 0.19
N TRP A 104 -2.66 12.09 -1.03
CA TRP A 104 -1.29 11.81 -1.43
C TRP A 104 -0.41 13.05 -1.41
N VAL A 105 0.75 12.92 -0.80
CA VAL A 105 1.84 13.89 -0.86
C VAL A 105 3.00 13.28 -1.61
N ARG A 106 3.68 14.08 -2.43
CA ARG A 106 4.88 13.64 -3.13
C ARG A 106 5.97 13.34 -2.11
N TRP A 107 6.50 12.12 -2.15
CA TRP A 107 7.62 11.74 -1.31
C TRP A 107 8.84 12.55 -1.75
N SER A 108 9.43 13.24 -0.78
CA SER A 108 10.66 14.01 -0.98
C SER A 108 11.74 13.36 -0.11
N PRO A 109 12.85 12.88 -0.69
CA PRO A 109 13.96 12.33 0.08
C PRO A 109 14.67 13.37 0.95
N GLU A 110 14.33 14.65 0.82
CA GLU A 110 14.89 15.78 1.56
C GLU A 110 14.00 16.13 2.76
N GLN A 111 14.05 15.35 3.84
CA GLN A 111 13.68 15.79 5.19
C GLN A 111 14.66 15.18 6.21
#